data_AF-A0A2V5MAM4-F1
#
_entry.id   AF-A0A2V5MAM4-F1
#
_cell.length_a   1.000
_cell.length_b   1.000
_cell.length_c   1.000
_cell.angle_alpha   90.00
_cell.angle_beta   90.00
_cell.angle_gamma   90.00
#
_symmetry.space_group_name_H-M   'P 1'
#
loop_
_entity.id
_entity.type
_entity.pdbx_description
1 polymer ?
#
loop_
_entity_poly.entity_id
_entity_poly.type
_entity_poly.pdbx_seq_one_letter_code
_entity_poly.pdbx_strand_id
1 'polypeptide(L)'
;MISEIDRAERDVEQQSVALKKPLTLRDLVLTQILFVVGSSWVGAAAKLGQAHLFFWLLAILLFYIPQAAVVIYLSNRMPLEGGIYQWAKLGFNEFAGFIVAWNLWLLSITVIALGGMFVTTNVSYASGPAAGWMPDNKWCVSLISAALVGGLGWACVRGLSLGKWVHNVGALAMFLVYAALILLPLVGLARGELKSYHPLQLALPTMSIF
;
A
#
# COMPACT_ATOMS: atom_id res chain seq x y z
N MET A 1 -17.13 -27.47 8.94
CA MET A 1 -16.60 -26.16 9.35
C MET A 1 -15.55 -26.22 10.46
N ILE A 2 -15.88 -26.45 11.75
CA ILE A 2 -14.85 -26.44 12.83
C ILE A 2 -13.77 -27.51 12.59
N SER A 3 -14.15 -28.77 12.31
CA SER A 3 -13.17 -29.83 12.06
C SER A 3 -12.37 -29.65 10.76
N GLU A 4 -12.90 -28.90 9.79
CA GLU A 4 -12.19 -28.57 8.55
C GLU A 4 -11.17 -27.46 8.77
N ILE A 5 -11.51 -26.46 9.60
CA ILE A 5 -10.57 -25.41 10.03
C ILE A 5 -9.44 -26.05 10.85
N ASP A 6 -9.76 -26.91 11.82
CA ASP A 6 -8.76 -27.58 12.66
C ASP A 6 -7.82 -28.47 11.84
N ARG A 7 -8.33 -29.12 10.79
CA ARG A 7 -7.50 -29.92 9.87
C ARG A 7 -6.59 -29.01 9.04
N ALA A 8 -7.15 -27.96 8.44
CA ALA A 8 -6.40 -27.02 7.62
C ALA A 8 -5.31 -26.28 8.43
N GLU A 9 -5.60 -25.94 9.68
CA GLU A 9 -4.63 -25.33 10.61
C GLU A 9 -3.47 -26.28 10.91
N ARG A 10 -3.74 -27.55 11.20
CA ARG A 10 -2.68 -28.57 11.40
C ARG A 10 -1.82 -28.77 10.17
N ASP A 11 -2.41 -28.82 8.99
CA ASP A 11 -1.68 -28.98 7.73
C ASP A 11 -0.75 -27.78 7.48
N VAL A 12 -1.24 -26.57 7.75
CA VAL A 12 -0.46 -25.32 7.72
C VAL A 12 0.69 -25.38 8.72
N GLU A 13 0.43 -25.73 9.98
CA GLU A 13 1.48 -25.83 11.01
C GLU A 13 2.58 -26.81 10.61
N GLN A 14 2.21 -27.98 10.09
CA GLN A 14 3.16 -28.99 9.64
C GLN A 14 4.05 -28.50 8.49
N GLN A 15 3.48 -27.81 7.50
CA GLN A 15 4.25 -27.23 6.40
C GLN A 15 5.12 -26.06 6.85
N SER A 16 4.63 -25.24 7.78
CA SER A 16 5.31 -24.07 8.32
C SER A 16 6.50 -24.42 9.25
N VAL A 17 6.56 -25.61 9.84
CA VAL A 17 7.67 -26.04 10.72
C VAL A 17 9.02 -25.99 10.00
N ALA A 18 9.05 -26.30 8.70
CA ALA A 18 10.28 -26.26 7.91
C ALA A 18 10.68 -24.84 7.45
N LEU A 19 9.79 -23.85 7.58
CA LEU A 19 9.98 -22.50 7.06
C LEU A 19 10.56 -21.58 8.13
N LYS A 20 11.67 -20.91 7.79
CA LYS A 20 12.22 -19.83 8.62
C LYS A 20 11.25 -18.64 8.58
N LYS A 21 10.67 -18.26 9.73
CA LYS A 21 9.78 -17.10 9.89
C LYS A 21 10.60 -15.81 10.00
N PRO A 22 10.86 -15.06 8.92
CA PRO A 22 11.83 -13.96 8.94
C PRO A 22 11.18 -12.60 9.26
N LEU A 23 9.84 -12.53 9.18
CA LEU A 23 9.02 -11.34 9.37
C LEU A 23 8.63 -11.22 10.83
N THR A 24 8.99 -10.10 11.44
CA THR A 24 8.56 -9.73 12.80
C THR A 24 7.35 -8.80 12.72
N LEU A 25 6.65 -8.60 13.85
CA LEU A 25 5.54 -7.65 13.94
C LEU A 25 5.93 -6.24 13.45
N ARG A 26 7.16 -5.81 13.74
CA ARG A 26 7.66 -4.50 13.29
C ARG A 26 7.76 -4.41 11.77
N ASP A 27 8.26 -5.47 11.14
CA ASP A 27 8.36 -5.53 9.67
C ASP A 27 6.96 -5.49 9.04
N LEU A 28 6.00 -6.20 9.62
CA LEU A 28 4.60 -6.19 9.17
C LEU A 28 3.96 -4.80 9.27
N VAL A 29 4.19 -4.10 10.38
CA VAL A 29 3.70 -2.72 10.57
C VAL A 29 4.32 -1.77 9.54
N LEU A 30 5.63 -1.87 9.31
CA LEU A 30 6.32 -1.03 8.31
C LEU A 30 5.80 -1.31 6.89
N THR A 31 5.59 -2.57 6.53
CA THR A 31 4.97 -2.95 5.26
C THR A 31 3.55 -2.38 5.16
N GLN A 32 2.73 -2.46 6.22
CA GLN A 32 1.38 -1.89 6.19
C GLN A 32 1.41 -0.38 5.96
N ILE A 33 2.34 0.34 6.60
CA ILE A 33 2.49 1.79 6.42
C ILE A 33 2.88 2.12 4.98
N LEU A 34 3.79 1.36 4.37
CA LEU A 34 4.16 1.52 2.96
C LEU A 34 2.96 1.36 2.01
N PHE A 35 2.11 0.38 2.28
CA PHE A 35 0.91 0.14 1.47
C PHE A 35 -0.18 1.20 1.68
N VAL A 36 -0.33 1.72 2.91
CA VAL A 36 -1.42 2.66 3.25
C VAL A 36 -1.05 4.10 2.92
N VAL A 37 0.16 4.54 3.25
CA VAL A 37 0.58 5.95 3.19
C VAL A 37 1.19 6.31 1.82
N GLY A 38 0.91 5.52 0.77
CA GLY A 38 1.48 5.71 -0.57
C GLY A 38 1.28 7.13 -1.13
N SER A 39 2.27 7.64 -1.86
CA SER A 39 2.30 9.01 -2.40
C SER A 39 1.30 9.27 -3.54
N SER A 40 0.67 8.22 -4.08
CA SER A 40 -0.30 8.30 -5.17
C SER A 40 -1.52 9.18 -4.85
N TRP A 41 -1.88 9.31 -3.57
CA TRP A 41 -3.07 10.05 -3.13
C TRP A 41 -2.79 11.51 -2.77
N VAL A 42 -1.51 11.91 -2.63
CA VAL A 42 -1.13 13.28 -2.21
C VAL A 42 -1.64 14.31 -3.21
N GLY A 43 -1.54 14.04 -4.52
CA GLY A 43 -2.05 14.93 -5.56
C GLY A 43 -3.59 15.04 -5.55
N ALA A 44 -4.30 13.94 -5.27
CA ALA A 44 -5.75 13.96 -5.13
C ALA A 44 -6.18 14.75 -3.88
N ALA A 45 -5.49 14.56 -2.75
CA ALA A 45 -5.72 15.33 -1.53
C ALA A 45 -5.46 16.84 -1.75
N ALA A 46 -4.40 17.19 -2.48
CA ALA A 46 -4.12 18.58 -2.84
C ALA A 46 -5.25 19.21 -3.67
N LYS A 47 -5.82 18.46 -4.64
CA LYS A 47 -6.97 18.92 -5.45
C LYS A 47 -8.24 19.11 -4.61
N LEU A 48 -8.45 18.29 -3.58
CA LEU A 48 -9.60 18.42 -2.67
C LEU A 48 -9.48 19.62 -1.72
N GLY A 49 -8.31 20.26 -1.63
CA GLY A 49 -8.09 21.41 -0.76
C GLY A 49 -8.43 21.09 0.69
N GLN A 50 -9.14 21.97 1.38
CA GLN A 50 -9.47 21.80 2.81
C GLN A 50 -10.49 20.68 3.09
N ALA A 51 -11.23 20.22 2.06
CA ALA A 51 -12.22 19.15 2.24
C ALA A 51 -11.60 17.74 2.34
N HIS A 52 -10.30 17.59 2.03
CA HIS A 52 -9.64 16.29 2.08
C HIS A 52 -9.75 15.65 3.47
N LEU A 53 -9.59 16.43 4.55
CA LEU A 53 -9.60 15.93 5.92
C LEU A 53 -10.96 15.33 6.29
N PHE A 54 -12.06 15.96 5.83
CA PHE A 54 -13.41 15.43 6.03
C PHE A 54 -13.57 14.04 5.40
N PHE A 55 -13.16 13.88 4.13
CA PHE A 55 -13.24 12.58 3.46
C PHE A 55 -12.33 11.52 4.07
N TRP A 56 -11.14 11.91 4.56
CA TRP A 56 -10.25 10.99 5.27
C TRP A 56 -10.86 10.50 6.58
N LEU A 57 -11.42 11.39 7.40
CA LEU A 57 -12.10 11.00 8.64
C LEU A 57 -13.31 10.09 8.37
N LEU A 58 -14.09 10.42 7.34
CA LEU A 58 -15.23 9.61 6.92
C LEU A 58 -14.79 8.21 6.44
N ALA A 59 -13.74 8.13 5.63
CA ALA A 59 -13.18 6.86 5.16
C ALA A 59 -12.60 6.02 6.30
N ILE A 60 -11.94 6.65 7.28
CA ILE A 60 -11.43 5.97 8.47
C ILE A 60 -12.59 5.35 9.25
N LEU A 61 -13.64 6.14 9.51
CA LEU A 61 -14.78 5.72 10.31
C LEU A 61 -15.61 4.63 9.62
N LEU A 62 -15.93 4.80 8.33
CA LEU A 62 -16.88 3.94 7.63
C LEU A 62 -16.24 2.76 6.89
N PHE A 63 -14.95 2.84 6.56
CA PHE A 63 -14.27 1.79 5.80
C PHE A 63 -13.12 1.18 6.59
N TYR A 64 -12.15 1.99 7.03
CA TYR A 64 -10.93 1.46 7.62
C TYR A 64 -11.15 0.74 8.95
N ILE A 65 -11.88 1.36 9.90
CA ILE A 65 -12.15 0.76 11.21
C ILE A 65 -12.98 -0.53 11.08
N PRO A 66 -14.12 -0.56 10.34
CA PRO A 66 -14.87 -1.79 10.11
C PRO A 66 -14.03 -2.88 9.43
N GLN A 67 -13.25 -2.53 8.41
CA GLN A 67 -12.38 -3.46 7.71
C GLN A 67 -11.29 -4.03 8.63
N ALA A 68 -10.66 -3.20 9.47
CA ALA A 68 -9.68 -3.65 10.46
C ALA A 68 -10.31 -4.61 11.49
N ALA A 69 -11.50 -4.29 11.99
CA ALA A 69 -12.22 -5.16 12.93
C ALA A 69 -12.51 -6.56 12.33
N VAL A 70 -12.97 -6.61 11.07
CA VAL A 70 -13.22 -7.87 10.36
C VAL A 70 -11.91 -8.66 10.16
N VAL A 71 -10.83 -8.01 9.73
CA VAL A 71 -9.52 -8.65 9.54
C VAL A 71 -8.99 -9.24 10.85
N ILE A 72 -9.07 -8.49 11.96
CA ILE A 72 -8.66 -8.95 13.29
C ILE A 72 -9.50 -10.18 13.71
N TYR A 73 -10.82 -10.09 13.57
CA TYR A 73 -11.72 -11.18 13.93
C TYR A 73 -11.43 -12.46 13.15
N LEU A 74 -11.32 -12.36 11.81
CA LEU A 74 -11.08 -13.52 10.95
C LEU A 74 -9.68 -14.09 11.12
N SER A 75 -8.65 -13.25 11.29
CA SER A 75 -7.28 -13.70 11.53
C SER A 75 -7.15 -14.49 12.84
N ASN A 76 -7.91 -14.12 13.88
CA ASN A 76 -7.94 -14.86 15.14
C ASN A 76 -8.75 -16.15 15.03
N ARG A 77 -9.80 -16.17 14.20
CA ARG A 77 -10.71 -17.31 14.08
C ARG A 77 -10.25 -18.39 13.10
N MET A 78 -9.52 -18.00 12.07
CA MET A 78 -9.02 -18.84 10.98
C MET A 78 -7.58 -18.40 10.62
N PRO A 79 -6.58 -18.80 11.43
CA PRO A 79 -5.16 -18.47 11.22
C PRO A 79 -4.55 -19.31 10.07
N LEU A 80 -5.20 -19.31 8.92
CA LEU A 80 -4.87 -20.15 7.77
C LEU A 80 -3.96 -19.40 6.79
N GLU A 81 -3.06 -20.15 6.14
CA GLU A 81 -2.28 -19.65 5.02
C GLU A 81 -3.20 -19.40 3.80
N GLY A 82 -3.20 -18.16 3.29
CA GLY A 82 -4.02 -17.74 2.15
C GLY A 82 -5.00 -16.58 2.42
N GLY A 83 -5.08 -16.10 3.67
CA GLY A 83 -5.74 -14.83 4.02
C GLY A 83 -7.20 -14.74 3.54
N ILE A 84 -7.56 -13.62 2.92
CA ILE A 84 -8.95 -13.32 2.53
C ILE A 84 -9.56 -14.36 1.56
N TYR A 85 -8.74 -15.03 0.74
CA TYR A 85 -9.20 -16.11 -0.13
C TYR A 85 -9.76 -17.27 0.67
N GLN A 86 -9.01 -17.75 1.67
CA GLN A 86 -9.43 -18.87 2.51
C GLN A 86 -10.64 -18.49 3.36
N TRP A 87 -10.66 -17.27 3.89
CA TRP A 87 -11.81 -16.80 4.67
C TRP A 87 -13.08 -16.77 3.83
N ALA A 88 -13.01 -16.31 2.58
CA ALA A 88 -14.15 -16.31 1.67
C ALA A 88 -14.57 -17.74 1.25
N LYS A 89 -13.59 -18.62 0.99
CA LYS A 89 -13.85 -20.01 0.63
C LYS A 89 -14.62 -20.75 1.73
N LEU A 90 -14.16 -20.62 2.98
CA LEU A 90 -14.74 -21.30 4.14
C LEU A 90 -16.02 -20.62 4.63
N GLY A 91 -16.10 -19.29 4.55
CA GLY A 91 -17.27 -18.54 5.00
C GLY A 91 -18.46 -18.59 4.04
N PHE A 92 -18.21 -18.72 2.74
CA PHE A 92 -19.26 -18.73 1.70
C PHE A 92 -19.27 -20.05 0.92
N ASN A 93 -18.35 -20.21 -0.03
CA ASN A 93 -18.15 -21.41 -0.86
C ASN A 93 -16.90 -21.26 -1.73
N GLU A 94 -16.54 -22.33 -2.46
CA GLU A 94 -15.37 -22.34 -3.35
C GLU A 94 -15.40 -21.27 -4.44
N PHE A 95 -16.58 -20.96 -4.98
CA PHE A 95 -16.73 -19.94 -6.03
C PHE A 95 -16.45 -18.53 -5.50
N ALA A 96 -16.98 -18.19 -4.32
CA ALA A 96 -16.69 -16.91 -3.67
C ALA A 96 -15.19 -16.76 -3.36
N GLY A 97 -14.56 -17.83 -2.87
CA GLY A 97 -13.11 -17.90 -2.74
C GLY A 97 -12.40 -17.61 -4.06
N PHE A 98 -12.76 -18.33 -5.13
CA PHE A 98 -12.20 -18.12 -6.47
C PHE A 98 -12.32 -16.66 -6.94
N ILE A 99 -13.48 -16.03 -6.80
CA ILE A 99 -13.69 -14.63 -7.19
C ILE A 99 -12.79 -13.69 -6.39
N VAL A 100 -12.61 -13.92 -5.09
CA VAL A 100 -11.71 -13.12 -4.25
C VAL A 100 -10.25 -13.28 -4.71
N ALA A 101 -9.79 -14.51 -4.96
CA ALA A 101 -8.44 -14.74 -5.47
C ALA A 101 -8.23 -14.11 -6.85
N TRP A 102 -9.22 -14.20 -7.73
CA TRP A 102 -9.20 -13.58 -9.05
C TRP A 102 -9.09 -12.05 -8.97
N ASN A 103 -9.86 -11.44 -8.06
CA ASN A 103 -9.81 -10.00 -7.84
C ASN A 103 -8.44 -9.54 -7.30
N LEU A 104 -7.86 -10.28 -6.34
CA LEU A 104 -6.51 -10.02 -5.84
C LEU A 104 -5.44 -10.13 -6.93
N TRP A 105 -5.56 -11.13 -7.80
CA TRP A 105 -4.63 -11.32 -8.90
C TRP A 105 -4.70 -10.16 -9.91
N LEU A 106 -5.92 -9.74 -10.30
CA LEU A 106 -6.11 -8.58 -11.17
C LEU A 106 -5.60 -7.29 -10.52
N LEU A 107 -5.89 -7.07 -9.23
CA LEU A 107 -5.35 -5.93 -8.48
C LEU A 107 -3.83 -5.90 -8.52
N SER A 108 -3.18 -7.05 -8.32
CA SER A 108 -1.72 -7.16 -8.35
C SER A 108 -1.16 -6.77 -9.72
N ILE A 109 -1.77 -7.23 -10.81
CA ILE A 109 -1.39 -6.85 -12.17
C ILE A 109 -1.54 -5.35 -12.38
N THR A 110 -2.66 -4.76 -11.96
CA THR A 110 -2.89 -3.32 -12.10
C THR A 110 -1.87 -2.51 -11.32
N VAL A 111 -1.55 -2.90 -10.08
CA VAL A 111 -0.54 -2.23 -9.24
C VAL A 111 0.84 -2.28 -9.90
N ILE A 112 1.25 -3.45 -10.40
CA ILE A 112 2.54 -3.61 -11.08
C ILE A 112 2.60 -2.76 -12.35
N ALA A 113 1.52 -2.74 -13.15
CA ALA A 113 1.44 -1.94 -14.37
C ALA A 113 1.52 -0.43 -14.08
N LEU A 114 0.82 0.04 -13.05
CA LEU A 114 0.89 1.44 -12.60
C LEU A 114 2.29 1.79 -12.06
N GLY A 115 2.95 0.85 -11.39
CA GLY A 115 4.29 1.02 -10.85
C GLY A 115 5.32 1.46 -11.90
N GLY A 116 5.27 0.89 -13.11
CA GLY A 116 6.18 1.23 -14.19
C GLY A 116 6.10 2.69 -14.65
N MET A 117 4.88 3.18 -14.87
CA MET A 117 4.64 4.60 -15.19
C MET A 117 5.04 5.50 -14.02
N PHE A 118 4.64 5.12 -12.80
CA PHE A 118 4.93 5.91 -11.60
C PHE A 118 6.43 6.09 -11.39
N VAL A 119 7.22 5.01 -11.49
CA VAL A 119 8.69 5.08 -11.37
C VAL A 119 9.29 5.93 -12.48
N THR A 120 8.85 5.76 -13.73
CA THR A 120 9.36 6.54 -14.87
C THR A 120 9.16 8.04 -14.65
N THR A 121 7.97 8.45 -14.19
CA THR A 121 7.66 9.85 -13.87
C THR A 121 8.52 10.39 -12.73
N ASN A 122 8.74 9.63 -11.67
CA ASN A 122 9.57 10.09 -10.55
C ASN A 122 11.06 10.19 -10.93
N VAL A 123 11.58 9.26 -11.73
CA VAL A 123 12.95 9.33 -12.26
C VAL A 123 13.13 10.55 -13.17
N SER A 124 12.14 10.84 -14.01
CA SER A 124 12.10 12.05 -14.84
C SER A 124 12.21 13.31 -13.98
N TYR A 125 11.39 13.42 -12.93
CA TYR A 125 11.43 14.56 -12.02
C TYR A 125 12.77 14.68 -11.26
N ALA A 126 13.34 13.55 -10.81
CA ALA A 126 14.62 13.54 -10.12
C ALA A 126 15.81 13.92 -11.02
N SER A 127 15.73 13.61 -12.32
CA SER A 127 16.78 13.88 -13.31
C SER A 127 16.69 15.29 -13.90
N GLY A 128 15.65 16.05 -13.55
CA GLY A 128 15.45 17.43 -13.97
C GLY A 128 14.83 17.61 -15.36
N PRO A 129 14.70 18.86 -15.84
CA PRO A 129 13.93 19.20 -17.04
C PRO A 129 14.38 18.46 -18.32
N ALA A 130 15.66 18.13 -18.43
CA ALA A 130 16.22 17.40 -19.58
C ALA A 130 15.64 15.99 -19.74
N ALA A 131 15.09 15.41 -18.66
CA ALA A 131 14.48 14.09 -18.64
C ALA A 131 12.94 14.13 -18.74
N GLY A 132 12.34 15.30 -18.97
CA GLY A 132 10.89 15.49 -19.01
C GLY A 132 10.16 14.66 -20.08
N TRP A 133 10.88 14.20 -21.11
CA TRP A 133 10.35 13.37 -22.20
C TRP A 133 10.10 11.90 -21.81
N MET A 134 10.67 11.42 -20.69
CA MET A 134 10.62 10.00 -20.32
C MET A 134 9.20 9.44 -20.18
N PRO A 135 8.25 10.13 -19.51
CA PRO A 135 6.89 9.62 -19.35
C PRO A 135 6.10 9.54 -20.66
N ASP A 136 6.42 10.41 -21.63
CA ASP A 136 5.75 10.46 -22.93
C ASP A 136 6.29 9.40 -23.92
N ASN A 137 7.48 8.85 -23.65
CA ASN A 137 8.11 7.87 -24.50
C ASN A 137 7.71 6.44 -24.10
N LYS A 138 6.83 5.83 -24.91
CA LYS A 138 6.31 4.46 -24.72
C LYS A 138 7.42 3.41 -24.57
N TRP A 139 8.53 3.53 -25.30
CA TRP A 139 9.63 2.58 -25.23
C TRP A 139 10.40 2.72 -23.91
N CYS A 140 10.62 3.97 -23.46
CA CYS A 140 11.27 4.24 -22.18
C CYS A 140 10.44 3.66 -21.01
N VAL A 141 9.15 3.98 -20.97
CA VAL A 141 8.22 3.44 -19.96
C VAL A 141 8.18 1.92 -20.00
N SER A 142 8.11 1.31 -21.19
CA SER A 142 8.06 -0.15 -21.34
C SER A 142 9.35 -0.82 -20.85
N LEU A 143 10.52 -0.24 -21.15
CA LEU A 143 11.81 -0.77 -20.71
C LEU A 143 11.96 -0.69 -19.19
N ILE A 144 11.60 0.44 -18.58
CA ILE A 144 11.61 0.61 -17.12
C ILE A 144 10.65 -0.36 -16.45
N SER A 145 9.43 -0.51 -17.02
CA SER A 145 8.43 -1.46 -16.52
C SER A 145 8.94 -2.90 -16.60
N ALA A 146 9.54 -3.30 -17.72
CA ALA A 146 10.13 -4.63 -17.90
C ALA A 146 11.28 -4.88 -16.92
N ALA A 147 12.15 -3.88 -16.70
CA ALA A 147 13.23 -3.96 -15.73
C ALA A 147 12.69 -4.11 -14.29
N LEU A 148 11.63 -3.38 -13.93
CA LEU A 148 10.98 -3.48 -12.63
C LEU A 148 10.34 -4.86 -12.41
N VAL A 149 9.59 -5.36 -13.39
CA VAL A 149 8.96 -6.69 -13.33
C VAL A 149 10.03 -7.78 -13.24
N GLY A 150 11.09 -7.69 -14.05
CA GLY A 150 12.22 -8.61 -14.00
C GLY A 150 12.95 -8.56 -12.65
N GLY A 151 13.16 -7.36 -12.11
CA GLY A 151 13.76 -7.15 -10.79
C GLY A 151 12.90 -7.71 -9.65
N LEU A 152 11.58 -7.53 -9.70
CA LEU A 152 10.64 -8.14 -8.76
C LEU A 152 10.68 -9.68 -8.86
N GLY A 153 10.66 -10.24 -10.07
CA GLY A 153 10.78 -11.68 -10.29
C GLY A 153 12.09 -12.25 -9.73
N TRP A 154 13.21 -11.56 -9.98
CA TRP A 154 14.51 -11.93 -9.42
C TRP A 154 14.52 -11.85 -7.88
N ALA A 155 13.92 -10.80 -7.31
CA ALA A 155 13.81 -10.64 -5.87
C ALA A 155 12.99 -11.77 -5.22
N CYS A 156 11.90 -12.20 -5.88
CA CYS A 156 11.10 -13.34 -5.43
C CYS A 156 11.92 -14.64 -5.39
N VAL A 157 12.77 -14.89 -6.39
CA VAL A 157 13.65 -16.08 -6.42
C VAL A 157 14.69 -16.07 -5.31
N ARG A 158 15.21 -14.89 -4.95
CA ARG A 158 16.25 -14.74 -3.92
C ARG A 158 15.73 -14.89 -2.49
N GLY A 159 14.41 -14.85 -2.31
CA GLY A 159 13.71 -15.16 -1.06
C GLY A 159 13.31 -13.94 -0.23
N LEU A 160 12.46 -14.20 0.77
CA LEU A 160 11.76 -13.19 1.59
C LEU A 160 12.67 -12.23 2.37
N SER A 161 13.93 -12.60 2.62
CA SER A 161 14.90 -11.74 3.32
C SER A 161 15.23 -10.47 2.54
N LEU A 162 15.35 -10.56 1.22
CA LEU A 162 15.58 -9.40 0.35
C LEU A 162 14.35 -8.50 0.34
N GLY A 163 13.16 -9.10 0.18
CA GLY A 163 11.90 -8.36 0.21
C GLY A 163 11.72 -7.56 1.50
N LYS A 164 12.00 -8.18 2.65
CA LYS A 164 11.99 -7.51 3.96
C LYS A 164 12.94 -6.31 3.99
N TRP A 165 14.17 -6.46 3.51
CA TRP A 165 15.15 -5.36 3.49
C TRP A 165 14.68 -4.20 2.61
N VAL A 166 14.19 -4.50 1.40
CA VAL A 166 13.66 -3.48 0.46
C VAL A 166 12.49 -2.72 1.08
N HIS A 167 11.55 -3.41 1.72
CA HIS A 167 10.43 -2.77 2.40
C HIS A 167 10.91 -1.91 3.58
N ASN A 168 11.82 -2.41 4.42
CA ASN A 168 12.27 -1.63 5.58
C ASN A 168 13.01 -0.34 5.17
N VAL A 169 13.88 -0.42 4.15
CA VAL A 169 14.57 0.77 3.61
C VAL A 169 13.58 1.71 2.94
N GLY A 170 12.64 1.18 2.15
CA GLY A 170 11.58 1.97 1.52
C GLY A 170 10.71 2.69 2.55
N ALA A 171 10.34 2.02 3.64
CA ALA A 171 9.54 2.61 4.72
C ALA A 171 10.30 3.75 5.40
N LEU A 172 11.59 3.55 5.69
CA LEU A 172 12.43 4.59 6.27
C LEU A 172 12.54 5.82 5.36
N ALA A 173 12.80 5.61 4.06
CA ALA A 173 12.85 6.70 3.09
C ALA A 173 11.51 7.45 3.01
N MET A 174 10.40 6.72 2.99
CA MET A 174 9.06 7.30 2.95
C MET A 174 8.75 8.11 4.21
N PHE A 175 9.12 7.61 5.40
CA PHE A 175 9.01 8.39 6.64
C PHE A 175 9.83 9.68 6.58
N LEU A 176 11.04 9.63 6.03
CA LEU A 176 11.90 10.81 5.88
C LEU A 176 11.23 11.86 4.99
N VAL A 177 10.66 11.45 3.86
CA VAL A 177 9.94 12.34 2.94
C VAL A 177 8.71 12.95 3.62
N TYR A 178 7.88 12.16 4.29
CA TYR A 178 6.69 12.69 4.97
C TYR A 178 7.04 13.57 6.18
N ALA A 179 8.07 13.21 6.94
CA ALA A 179 8.58 14.06 8.01
C ALA A 179 9.03 15.42 7.45
N ALA A 180 9.75 15.43 6.32
CA ALA A 180 10.11 16.68 5.65
C ALA A 180 8.88 17.48 5.21
N LEU A 181 7.87 16.85 4.61
CA LEU A 181 6.63 17.51 4.19
C LEU A 181 5.86 18.14 5.36
N ILE A 182 5.90 17.52 6.55
CA ILE A 182 5.26 18.05 7.76
C ILE A 182 6.12 19.16 8.41
N LEU A 183 7.44 18.99 8.46
CA LEU A 183 8.35 19.89 9.16
C LEU A 183 8.67 21.17 8.37
N LEU A 184 8.76 21.11 7.04
CA LEU A 184 9.14 22.27 6.22
C LEU A 184 8.19 23.47 6.40
N PRO A 185 6.85 23.32 6.40
CA PRO A 185 5.94 24.43 6.69
C PRO A 185 6.12 24.99 8.11
N LEU A 186 6.42 24.14 9.10
CA LEU A 186 6.67 24.58 10.47
C LEU A 186 7.96 25.40 10.58
N VAL A 187 9.01 24.99 9.87
CA VAL A 187 10.27 25.74 9.76
C VAL A 187 10.04 27.07 9.05
N GLY A 188 9.25 27.10 7.97
CA GLY A 188 8.88 28.33 7.27
C GLY A 188 8.10 29.31 8.14
N LEU A 189 7.20 28.79 9.01
CA LEU A 189 6.51 29.59 10.01
C LEU A 189 7.48 30.17 11.05
N ALA A 190 8.42 29.37 11.55
CA ALA A 190 9.43 29.80 12.51
C ALA A 190 10.42 30.84 11.92
N ARG A 191 10.70 30.76 10.61
CA ARG A 191 11.52 31.74 9.87
C ARG A 191 10.76 33.00 9.48
N GLY A 192 9.44 33.04 9.70
CA GLY A 192 8.58 34.16 9.29
C GLY A 192 8.27 34.22 7.78
N GLU A 193 8.62 33.18 7.03
CA GLU A 193 8.32 33.06 5.59
C GLU A 193 6.83 32.77 5.34
N LEU A 194 6.17 32.11 6.29
CA LEU A 194 4.73 31.84 6.27
C LEU A 194 4.02 32.70 7.32
N LYS A 195 2.91 33.34 6.93
CA LYS A 195 2.09 34.17 7.84
C LYS A 195 1.14 33.34 8.71
N SER A 196 0.65 32.22 8.19
CA SER A 196 -0.22 31.30 8.90
C SER A 196 -0.11 29.89 8.32
N TYR A 197 -0.27 28.87 9.17
CA TYR A 197 -0.27 27.47 8.78
C TYR A 197 -1.38 26.75 9.55
N HIS A 198 -2.41 26.30 8.82
CA HIS A 198 -3.58 25.61 9.37
C HIS A 198 -3.70 24.20 8.79
N PRO A 199 -2.89 23.23 9.25
CA PRO A 199 -2.80 21.90 8.63
C PRO A 199 -4.06 21.04 8.80
N LEU A 200 -4.87 21.30 9.84
CA LEU A 200 -6.01 20.47 10.22
C LEU A 200 -7.35 21.21 10.05
N GLN A 201 -7.42 22.15 9.11
CA GLN A 201 -8.66 22.87 8.86
C GLN A 201 -9.71 21.94 8.25
N LEU A 202 -10.75 21.65 9.02
CA LEU A 202 -11.87 20.85 8.56
C LEU A 202 -12.85 21.74 7.80
N ALA A 203 -12.95 21.53 6.50
CA ALA A 203 -14.00 22.13 5.67
C ALA A 203 -14.96 21.04 5.18
N LEU A 204 -16.26 21.33 5.21
CA LEU A 204 -17.25 20.47 4.56
C LEU A 204 -17.08 20.59 3.04
N PRO A 205 -17.22 19.49 2.29
CA PRO A 205 -17.16 19.54 0.83
C PRO A 205 -18.31 20.40 0.31
N THR A 206 -18.00 21.29 -0.63
CA THR A 206 -19.02 22.01 -1.39
C THR A 206 -19.70 21.01 -2.32
N MET A 207 -20.88 20.53 -1.93
CA MET A 207 -21.73 19.70 -2.79
C MET A 207 -22.30 20.60 -3.91
N SER A 208 -21.52 20.83 -4.96
CA SER A 208 -22.05 21.46 -6.17
C SER A 208 -22.98 20.44 -6.83
N ILE A 209 -24.28 20.70 -6.78
CA ILE A 209 -25.30 19.90 -7.47
C ILE A 209 -25.39 20.31 -8.96
N PHE A 210 -24.44 21.12 -9.44
CA PHE A 210 -24.36 21.68 -10.78
C PHE A 210 -22.92 21.65 -11.29
#